data_AF-A0A925L521-F1
#
_entry.id   AF-A0A925L521-F1
#
_cell.length_a   1.000
_cell.length_b   1.000
_cell.length_c   1.000
_cell.angle_alpha   90.00
_cell.angle_beta   90.00
_cell.angle_gamma   90.00
#
_symmetry.space_group_name_H-M   'P 1'
#
loop_
_entity.id
_entity.type
_entity.pdbx_description
1 polymer ?
#
loop_
_entity_poly.entity_id
_entity_poly.type
_entity_poly.pdbx_seq_one_letter_code
_entity_poly.pdbx_strand_id
1 'polypeptide(L)'
;MKVAALTAALLLAAASAFAADKEFDLGFARPGMMQGQFRFAAWPAGVKVFCSDDKDRPEELDKAAFVLPKGIVKLGASRCGLFTKDENGWRQYRLEVAGWSTEIWGMFFPDGAGSPRLVQLFIKQPKESFATLSAHFASRFGPPLESNARLARWSNSTNDAAIIEDGGTTLHAYVIDNKLQQSMNGRMSQR
;
A
#
# COMPACT_ATOMS: atom_id res chain seq x y z
N MET A 1 50.60 -0.09 24.52
CA MET A 1 49.22 0.41 24.30
C MET A 1 48.82 0.39 22.81
N LYS A 2 48.85 -0.77 22.14
CA LYS A 2 48.44 -0.90 20.72
C LYS A 2 47.36 -1.96 20.47
N VAL A 3 47.04 -2.78 21.47
CA VAL A 3 46.08 -3.89 21.35
C VAL A 3 44.63 -3.42 21.54
N ALA A 4 44.40 -2.38 22.36
CA ALA A 4 43.06 -1.88 22.65
C ALA A 4 42.37 -1.17 21.47
N ALA A 5 43.14 -0.63 20.51
CA ALA A 5 42.58 0.07 19.36
C ALA A 5 42.05 -0.87 18.26
N LEU A 6 42.60 -2.09 18.14
CA LEU A 6 42.16 -3.05 17.12
C LEU A 6 40.82 -3.70 17.48
N THR A 7 40.54 -3.92 18.76
CA THR A 7 39.32 -4.60 19.21
C THR A 7 38.07 -3.72 19.04
N ALA A 8 38.21 -2.39 19.14
CA ALA A 8 37.11 -1.44 18.92
C ALA A 8 36.70 -1.35 17.43
N ALA A 9 37.67 -1.46 16.50
CA ALA A 9 37.39 -1.41 15.06
C ALA A 9 36.65 -2.66 14.55
N LEU A 10 36.89 -3.83 15.15
CA LEU A 10 36.21 -5.09 14.80
C LEU A 10 34.75 -5.15 15.30
N LEU A 11 34.41 -4.43 16.39
CA LEU A 11 33.04 -4.35 16.91
C LEU A 11 32.14 -3.41 16.09
N LEU A 12 32.71 -2.42 15.39
CA LEU A 12 31.97 -1.52 14.50
C LEU A 12 31.64 -2.16 13.13
N ALA A 13 32.39 -3.18 12.71
CA ALA A 13 32.11 -3.90 11.46
C ALA A 13 30.96 -4.93 11.59
N ALA A 14 30.68 -5.39 12.81
CA ALA A 14 29.65 -6.41 13.09
C ALA A 14 28.22 -5.82 13.21
N ALA A 15 28.06 -4.51 13.28
CA ALA A 15 26.74 -3.87 13.38
C ALA A 15 25.99 -3.79 12.03
N SER A 16 26.62 -4.21 10.93
CA SER A 16 26.13 -4.01 9.55
C SER A 16 25.04 -4.99 9.09
N ALA A 17 24.64 -5.98 9.90
CA ALA A 17 23.86 -7.13 9.42
C ALA A 17 22.43 -7.23 9.97
N PHE A 18 21.93 -6.22 10.68
CA PHE A 18 20.50 -6.09 10.99
C PHE A 18 19.98 -4.74 10.50
N ALA A 19 20.21 -4.44 9.21
CA ALA A 19 19.24 -3.63 8.50
C ALA A 19 17.97 -4.47 8.45
N ALA A 20 17.13 -4.34 9.49
CA ALA A 20 15.76 -4.81 9.42
C ALA A 20 15.18 -4.25 8.12
N ASP A 21 14.75 -5.12 7.22
CA ASP A 21 14.08 -4.71 5.99
C ASP A 21 13.04 -3.66 6.39
N LYS A 22 13.27 -2.41 5.96
CA LYS A 22 12.39 -1.31 6.35
C LYS A 22 10.97 -1.69 5.95
N GLU A 23 10.08 -1.70 6.92
CA GLU A 23 8.66 -1.94 6.66
C GLU A 23 8.18 -0.86 5.69
N PHE A 24 7.49 -1.28 4.62
CA PHE A 24 6.92 -0.34 3.66
C PHE A 24 5.65 0.31 4.25
N ASP A 25 5.84 1.13 5.28
CA ASP A 25 4.79 1.84 6.00
C ASP A 25 4.70 3.30 5.57
N LEU A 26 3.56 3.68 5.00
CA LEU A 26 3.25 5.06 4.61
C LEU A 26 2.68 5.90 5.77
N GLY A 27 2.57 5.32 6.97
CA GLY A 27 2.02 5.90 8.19
C GLY A 27 0.50 5.77 8.31
N PHE A 28 -0.21 5.62 7.20
CA PHE A 28 -1.65 5.37 7.18
C PHE A 28 -2.02 3.95 6.72
N ALA A 29 -1.11 3.28 6.01
CA ALA A 29 -1.27 1.92 5.54
C ALA A 29 0.10 1.25 5.33
N ARG A 30 0.13 -0.05 5.63
CA ARG A 30 1.31 -0.90 5.46
C ARG A 30 0.89 -2.30 4.98
N PRO A 31 1.63 -2.93 4.07
CA PRO A 31 1.35 -4.29 3.61
C PRO A 31 1.18 -5.26 4.79
N GLY A 32 0.27 -6.23 4.64
CA GLY A 32 -0.01 -7.24 5.67
C GLY A 32 -0.86 -6.75 6.86
N MET A 33 -1.22 -5.47 6.94
CA MET A 33 -2.14 -4.99 7.98
C MET A 33 -3.53 -5.63 7.85
N MET A 34 -4.23 -5.81 8.97
CA MET A 34 -5.59 -6.36 8.95
C MET A 34 -6.57 -5.38 8.31
N GLN A 35 -7.60 -5.90 7.64
CA GLN A 35 -8.70 -5.07 7.11
C GLN A 35 -9.36 -4.22 8.21
N GLY A 36 -9.54 -4.77 9.41
CA GLY A 36 -10.03 -4.01 10.56
C GLY A 36 -9.13 -2.85 10.96
N GLN A 37 -7.80 -3.04 10.94
CA GLN A 37 -6.85 -1.95 11.22
C GLN A 37 -6.94 -0.84 10.18
N PHE A 38 -7.14 -1.18 8.90
CA PHE A 38 -7.32 -0.18 7.86
C PHE A 38 -8.66 0.55 8.00
N ARG A 39 -9.74 -0.15 8.35
CA ARG A 39 -11.07 0.45 8.60
C ARG A 39 -11.07 1.46 9.75
N PHE A 40 -10.37 1.12 10.83
CA PHE A 40 -10.36 1.90 12.07
C PHE A 40 -9.06 2.69 12.27
N ALA A 41 -8.29 2.91 11.21
CA ALA A 41 -7.17 3.84 11.26
C ALA A 41 -7.67 5.27 11.54
N ALA A 42 -6.76 6.16 11.96
CA ALA A 42 -7.07 7.55 12.27
C ALA A 42 -7.32 8.38 11.01
N TRP A 43 -8.38 8.05 10.26
CA TRP A 43 -8.81 8.82 9.10
C TRP A 43 -9.38 10.19 9.51
N PRO A 44 -9.36 11.19 8.61
CA PRO A 44 -9.98 12.49 8.87
C PRO A 44 -11.44 12.38 9.30
N ALA A 45 -11.92 13.36 10.08
CA ALA A 45 -13.30 13.39 10.55
C ALA A 45 -14.31 13.32 9.39
N GLY A 46 -15.37 12.52 9.55
CA GLY A 46 -16.40 12.31 8.53
C GLY A 46 -16.04 11.29 7.45
N VAL A 47 -14.79 10.80 7.42
CA VAL A 47 -14.36 9.75 6.50
C VAL A 47 -14.68 8.37 7.07
N LYS A 48 -15.22 7.49 6.22
CA LYS A 48 -15.45 6.07 6.52
C LYS A 48 -14.79 5.20 5.47
N VAL A 49 -14.35 4.02 5.88
CA VAL A 49 -13.90 2.98 4.96
C VAL A 49 -15.07 2.06 4.64
N PHE A 50 -15.32 1.86 3.35
CA PHE A 50 -16.22 0.82 2.87
C PHE A 50 -15.43 -0.19 2.05
N CYS A 51 -15.80 -1.45 2.16
CA CYS A 51 -15.21 -2.56 1.46
C CYS A 51 -16.24 -3.29 0.60
N SER A 52 -15.76 -3.99 -0.43
CA SER A 52 -16.63 -4.70 -1.39
C SER A 52 -17.41 -5.86 -0.78
N ASP A 53 -16.97 -6.36 0.38
CA ASP A 53 -17.56 -7.44 1.16
C ASP A 53 -18.45 -6.95 2.32
N ASP A 54 -18.64 -5.65 2.48
CA ASP A 54 -19.55 -5.08 3.49
C ASP A 54 -21.01 -5.40 3.13
N LYS A 55 -21.72 -6.06 4.06
CA LYS A 55 -23.14 -6.41 3.91
C LYS A 55 -24.04 -5.17 3.92
N ASP A 56 -23.64 -4.16 4.68
CA ASP A 56 -24.43 -2.95 4.98
C ASP A 56 -23.89 -1.73 4.21
N ARG A 57 -23.18 -1.98 3.10
CA ARG A 57 -22.64 -0.93 2.24
C ARG A 57 -23.78 -0.13 1.60
N PRO A 58 -23.73 1.22 1.63
CA PRO A 58 -24.71 2.07 0.95
C PRO A 58 -24.82 1.71 -0.55
N GLU A 59 -26.05 1.66 -1.07
CA GLU A 59 -26.32 1.26 -2.46
C GLU A 59 -25.87 2.31 -3.47
N GLU A 60 -25.86 3.58 -3.04
CA GLU A 60 -25.44 4.74 -3.81
C GLU A 60 -23.92 4.80 -4.05
N LEU A 61 -23.14 3.95 -3.39
CA LEU A 61 -21.71 3.88 -3.63
C LEU A 61 -21.42 3.30 -5.01
N ASP A 62 -20.54 3.98 -5.75
CA ASP A 62 -20.17 3.60 -7.12
C ASP A 62 -19.72 2.13 -7.17
N LYS A 63 -20.56 1.29 -7.78
CA LYS A 63 -20.30 -0.14 -7.95
C LYS A 63 -19.04 -0.37 -8.77
N ALA A 64 -18.72 0.52 -9.72
CA ALA A 64 -17.50 0.44 -10.53
C ALA A 64 -16.23 0.53 -9.68
N ALA A 65 -16.27 1.34 -8.63
CA ALA A 65 -15.14 1.57 -7.73
C ALA A 65 -14.73 0.29 -6.95
N PHE A 66 -15.66 -0.65 -6.79
CA PHE A 66 -15.46 -1.92 -6.07
C PHE A 66 -15.33 -3.15 -6.99
N VAL A 67 -15.31 -2.99 -8.31
CA VAL A 67 -15.23 -4.14 -9.21
C VAL A 67 -13.88 -4.83 -9.05
N LEU A 68 -13.95 -6.09 -8.62
CA LEU A 68 -12.86 -7.04 -8.63
C LEU A 68 -13.22 -8.19 -9.58
N PRO A 69 -12.24 -8.83 -10.24
CA PRO A 69 -12.49 -10.03 -11.03
C PRO A 69 -13.22 -11.10 -10.21
N LYS A 70 -14.27 -11.72 -10.77
CA LYS A 70 -15.11 -12.71 -10.05
C LYS A 70 -14.28 -13.85 -9.44
N GLY A 71 -13.20 -14.26 -10.10
CA GLY A 71 -12.28 -15.29 -9.59
C GLY A 71 -11.63 -14.90 -8.27
N ILE A 72 -11.20 -13.64 -8.16
CA ILE A 72 -10.55 -13.07 -6.97
C ILE A 72 -11.56 -12.90 -5.83
N VAL A 73 -12.77 -12.41 -6.12
CA VAL A 73 -13.85 -12.29 -5.12
C VAL A 73 -14.25 -13.66 -4.55
N LYS A 74 -14.37 -14.69 -5.39
CA LYS A 74 -14.66 -16.07 -4.94
C LYS A 74 -13.59 -16.64 -4.01
N LEU A 75 -12.40 -16.07 -3.99
CA LEU A 75 -11.31 -16.45 -3.10
C LEU A 75 -11.28 -15.62 -1.79
N GLY A 76 -12.33 -14.83 -1.55
CA GLY A 76 -12.49 -14.03 -0.34
C GLY A 76 -11.76 -12.70 -0.38
N ALA A 77 -11.31 -12.25 -1.55
CA ALA A 77 -10.70 -10.95 -1.69
C ALA A 77 -11.73 -9.82 -1.57
N SER A 78 -11.32 -8.71 -0.99
CA SER A 78 -12.13 -7.50 -0.92
C SER A 78 -11.31 -6.27 -1.31
N ARG A 79 -12.00 -5.24 -1.82
CA ARG A 79 -11.42 -3.93 -2.10
C ARG A 79 -12.07 -2.91 -1.19
N CYS A 80 -11.26 -2.15 -0.47
CA CYS A 80 -11.69 -1.10 0.43
C CYS A 80 -11.25 0.27 -0.08
N GLY A 81 -12.10 1.28 0.09
CA GLY A 81 -11.82 2.68 -0.25
C GLY A 81 -12.29 3.61 0.86
N LEU A 82 -11.89 4.88 0.77
CA LEU A 82 -12.27 5.92 1.72
C LEU A 82 -13.42 6.73 1.11
N PHE A 83 -14.43 7.02 1.91
CA PHE A 83 -15.63 7.72 1.49
C PHE A 83 -16.05 8.76 2.51
N THR A 84 -16.66 9.82 2.03
CA THR A 84 -17.30 10.84 2.86
C THR A 84 -18.75 11.00 2.40
N LYS A 85 -19.63 11.40 3.33
CA LYS A 85 -21.02 11.71 3.02
C LYS A 85 -21.21 13.22 2.96
N ASP A 86 -21.89 13.70 1.91
CA ASP A 86 -22.40 15.06 1.81
C ASP A 86 -23.90 15.05 1.50
N GLU A 87 -24.47 16.22 1.19
CA GLU A 87 -25.89 16.39 0.87
C GLU A 87 -26.35 15.57 -0.34
N ASN A 88 -25.44 15.26 -1.28
CA ASN A 88 -25.71 14.48 -2.47
C ASN A 88 -25.45 12.97 -2.27
N GLY A 89 -25.05 12.55 -1.06
CA GLY A 89 -24.82 11.15 -0.70
C GLY A 89 -23.36 10.82 -0.44
N TRP A 90 -23.00 9.55 -0.59
CA TRP A 90 -21.63 9.09 -0.40
C TRP A 90 -20.78 9.31 -1.65
N ARG A 91 -19.57 9.82 -1.47
CA ARG A 91 -18.57 9.96 -2.54
C ARG A 91 -17.20 9.51 -2.09
N GLN A 92 -16.36 9.14 -3.06
CA GLN A 92 -14.97 8.79 -2.80
C GLN A 92 -14.25 9.98 -2.15
N TYR A 93 -13.65 9.75 -1.00
CA TYR A 93 -12.80 10.70 -0.32
C TYR A 93 -11.38 10.63 -0.90
N ARG A 94 -10.76 11.80 -1.06
CA ARG A 94 -9.36 11.91 -1.48
C ARG A 94 -8.54 12.45 -0.31
N LEU A 95 -7.55 11.68 0.10
CA LEU A 95 -6.63 12.02 1.18
C LEU A 95 -5.50 12.90 0.64
N GLU A 96 -4.99 13.84 1.42
CA GLU A 96 -3.75 14.52 1.06
C GLU A 96 -2.54 13.60 1.33
N VAL A 97 -1.77 13.28 0.29
CA VAL A 97 -0.51 12.51 0.41
C VAL A 97 0.56 13.25 -0.38
N ALA A 98 1.68 13.53 0.26
CA ALA A 98 2.77 14.31 -0.32
C ALA A 98 2.33 15.69 -0.88
N GLY A 99 1.32 16.32 -0.26
CA GLY A 99 0.76 17.61 -0.70
C GLY A 99 -0.28 17.51 -1.83
N TRP A 100 -0.66 16.31 -2.26
CA TRP A 100 -1.59 16.10 -3.37
C TRP A 100 -2.87 15.38 -2.96
N SER A 101 -3.99 15.78 -3.55
CA SER A 101 -5.27 15.09 -3.43
C SER A 101 -5.18 13.69 -4.06
N THR A 102 -5.34 12.67 -3.22
CA THR A 102 -4.99 11.27 -3.53
C THR A 102 -6.16 10.34 -3.38
N GLU A 103 -6.42 9.54 -4.40
CA GLU A 103 -7.35 8.42 -4.30
C GLU A 103 -6.61 7.18 -3.80
N ILE A 104 -7.12 6.55 -2.74
CA ILE A 104 -6.48 5.40 -2.08
C ILE A 104 -7.46 4.22 -2.09
N TRP A 105 -6.93 3.06 -2.46
CA TRP A 105 -7.63 1.78 -2.41
C TRP A 105 -6.75 0.72 -1.77
N GLY A 106 -7.33 -0.09 -0.88
CA GLY A 106 -6.68 -1.29 -0.34
C GLY A 106 -7.33 -2.54 -0.89
N MET A 107 -6.55 -3.46 -1.45
CA MET A 107 -6.98 -4.81 -1.76
C MET A 107 -6.57 -5.76 -0.65
N PHE A 108 -7.54 -6.48 -0.09
CA PHE A 108 -7.38 -7.42 1.01
C PHE A 108 -7.60 -8.84 0.52
N PHE A 109 -6.85 -9.78 1.08
CA PHE A 109 -6.97 -11.20 0.78
C PHE A 109 -6.80 -12.04 2.05
N PRO A 110 -7.49 -13.18 2.19
CA PRO A 110 -7.33 -14.04 3.34
C PRO A 110 -5.94 -14.68 3.38
N ASP A 111 -5.23 -14.50 4.49
CA ASP A 111 -3.97 -15.19 4.77
C ASP A 111 -4.16 -16.72 4.98
N GLY A 112 -3.13 -17.42 5.43
CA GLY A 112 -3.19 -18.87 5.71
C GLY A 112 -4.19 -19.25 6.81
N ALA A 113 -4.52 -18.32 7.71
CA ALA A 113 -5.51 -18.50 8.77
C ALA A 113 -6.91 -18.00 8.37
N GLY A 114 -7.08 -17.51 7.14
CA GLY A 114 -8.34 -16.95 6.64
C GLY A 114 -8.60 -15.51 7.07
N SER A 115 -7.63 -14.82 7.69
CA SER A 115 -7.79 -13.42 8.10
C SER A 115 -7.50 -12.47 6.92
N PRO A 116 -8.38 -11.50 6.61
CA PRO A 116 -8.14 -10.54 5.52
C PRO A 116 -6.96 -9.60 5.83
N ARG A 117 -5.93 -9.63 4.99
CA ARG A 117 -4.71 -8.82 5.07
C ARG A 117 -4.53 -7.95 3.84
N LEU A 118 -4.01 -6.73 4.01
CA LEU A 118 -3.72 -5.81 2.91
C LEU A 118 -2.63 -6.42 2.01
N VAL A 119 -3.00 -6.83 0.81
CA VAL A 119 -2.08 -7.40 -0.19
C VAL A 119 -1.50 -6.30 -1.05
N GLN A 120 -2.32 -5.33 -1.44
CA GLN A 120 -1.92 -4.26 -2.32
C GLN A 120 -2.61 -2.98 -1.89
N LEU A 121 -1.82 -1.95 -1.64
CA LEU A 121 -2.27 -0.58 -1.59
C LEU A 121 -2.12 0.02 -2.99
N PHE A 122 -3.14 0.71 -3.45
CA PHE A 122 -3.15 1.46 -4.68
C PHE A 122 -3.40 2.94 -4.38
N ILE A 123 -2.59 3.78 -5.00
CA ILE A 123 -2.58 5.23 -4.88
C ILE A 123 -2.68 5.80 -6.29
N LYS A 124 -3.57 6.77 -6.48
CA LYS A 124 -3.71 7.49 -7.75
C LYS A 124 -3.63 8.99 -7.50
N GLN A 125 -2.76 9.64 -8.26
CA GLN A 125 -2.52 11.09 -8.22
C GLN A 125 -2.33 11.66 -9.65
N PRO A 126 -2.40 12.99 -9.84
CA PRO A 126 -1.97 13.63 -11.09
C PRO A 126 -0.49 13.34 -11.36
N LYS A 127 -0.08 13.21 -12.63
CA LYS A 127 1.31 12.87 -12.97
C LYS A 127 2.34 13.88 -12.46
N GLU A 128 1.96 15.15 -12.32
CA GLU A 128 2.80 16.25 -11.84
C GLU A 128 3.28 16.01 -10.40
N SER A 129 2.60 15.15 -9.65
CA SER A 129 2.96 14.76 -8.28
C SER A 129 4.12 13.77 -8.20
N PHE A 130 4.63 13.24 -9.32
CA PHE A 130 5.61 12.15 -9.34
C PHE A 130 6.82 12.43 -8.45
N ALA A 131 7.44 13.60 -8.60
CA ALA A 131 8.64 13.97 -7.84
C ALA A 131 8.35 14.04 -6.33
N THR A 132 7.23 14.66 -5.95
CA THR A 132 6.82 14.79 -4.53
C THR A 132 6.42 13.45 -3.91
N LEU A 133 5.72 12.59 -4.65
CA LEU A 133 5.33 11.26 -4.18
C LEU A 133 6.55 10.34 -4.07
N SER A 134 7.46 10.39 -5.04
CA SER A 134 8.72 9.63 -5.01
C SER A 134 9.59 10.05 -3.83
N ALA A 135 9.71 11.36 -3.57
CA ALA A 135 10.41 11.87 -2.39
C ALA A 135 9.73 11.42 -1.08
N HIS A 136 8.39 11.42 -1.04
CA HIS A 136 7.63 10.92 0.10
C HIS A 136 7.91 9.43 0.36
N PHE A 137 7.86 8.59 -0.67
CA PHE A 137 8.20 7.16 -0.55
C PHE A 137 9.65 6.98 -0.13
N ALA A 138 10.57 7.74 -0.70
CA ALA A 138 11.99 7.64 -0.36
C ALA A 138 12.28 8.02 1.10
N SER A 139 11.55 8.99 1.66
CA SER A 139 11.65 9.36 3.08
C SER A 139 11.26 8.23 4.03
N ARG A 140 10.37 7.33 3.60
CA ARG A 140 9.87 6.18 4.36
C ARG A 140 10.72 4.94 4.12
N PHE A 141 10.94 4.61 2.86
CA PHE A 141 11.51 3.32 2.44
C PHE A 141 13.04 3.38 2.23
N GLY A 142 13.62 4.57 2.14
CA GLY A 142 14.98 4.78 1.64
C GLY A 142 15.02 5.04 0.13
N PRO A 143 16.21 5.20 -0.46
CA PRO A 143 16.32 5.49 -1.90
C PRO A 143 15.74 4.35 -2.75
N PRO A 144 15.11 4.66 -3.91
CA PRO A 144 14.62 3.64 -4.82
C PRO A 144 15.77 2.82 -5.43
N LEU A 145 15.50 1.56 -5.73
CA LEU A 145 16.42 0.67 -6.44
C LEU A 145 16.54 1.06 -7.92
N GLU A 146 15.44 1.53 -8.50
CA GLU A 146 15.35 1.99 -9.87
C GLU A 146 14.56 3.29 -9.90
N SER A 147 15.07 4.31 -10.58
CA SER A 147 14.35 5.56 -10.76
C SER A 147 14.71 6.23 -12.08
N ASN A 148 13.68 6.73 -12.76
CA ASN A 148 13.76 7.61 -13.92
C ASN A 148 12.61 8.62 -13.86
N ALA A 149 12.38 9.38 -14.95
CA ALA A 149 11.37 10.43 -15.00
C ALA A 149 9.91 9.96 -14.82
N ARG A 150 9.62 8.66 -14.99
CA ARG A 150 8.26 8.09 -15.02
C ARG A 150 8.08 6.86 -14.12
N LEU A 151 9.17 6.35 -13.57
CA LEU A 151 9.19 5.14 -12.77
C LEU A 151 10.08 5.36 -11.54
N ALA A 152 9.60 4.96 -10.37
CA ALA A 152 10.43 4.76 -9.19
C ALA A 152 10.02 3.44 -8.54
N ARG A 153 10.98 2.61 -8.15
CA ARG A 153 10.72 1.27 -7.60
C ARG A 153 11.56 1.01 -6.35
N TRP A 154 10.91 0.41 -5.36
CA TRP A 154 11.50 -0.12 -4.14
C TRP A 154 11.15 -1.60 -4.04
N SER A 155 12.05 -2.39 -3.48
CA SER A 155 11.82 -3.81 -3.25
C SER A 155 12.70 -4.28 -2.10
N ASN A 156 12.18 -5.20 -1.30
CA ASN A 156 12.93 -5.95 -0.29
C ASN A 156 12.46 -7.42 -0.28
N SER A 157 12.82 -8.20 0.75
CA SER A 157 12.48 -9.63 0.78
C SER A 157 10.97 -9.92 0.92
N THR A 158 10.16 -8.95 1.35
CA THR A 158 8.74 -9.13 1.65
C THR A 158 7.81 -8.23 0.85
N ASN A 159 8.29 -7.10 0.34
CA ASN A 159 7.46 -6.05 -0.23
C ASN A 159 8.04 -5.44 -1.49
N ASP A 160 7.15 -5.04 -2.38
CA ASP A 160 7.45 -4.23 -3.56
C ASP A 160 6.66 -2.93 -3.49
N ALA A 161 7.26 -1.84 -3.95
CA ALA A 161 6.55 -0.60 -4.21
C ALA A 161 6.99 0.00 -5.53
N ALA A 162 6.06 0.60 -6.26
CA ALA A 162 6.35 1.27 -7.51
C ALA A 162 5.47 2.50 -7.68
N ILE A 163 6.02 3.55 -8.29
CA ILE A 163 5.28 4.69 -8.82
C ILE A 163 5.47 4.66 -10.33
N ILE A 164 4.39 4.69 -11.10
CA ILE A 164 4.39 4.55 -12.55
C ILE A 164 3.50 5.65 -13.14
N GLU A 165 4.07 6.50 -13.99
CA GLU A 165 3.29 7.37 -14.87
C GLU A 165 2.73 6.54 -16.03
N ASP A 166 1.40 6.52 -16.21
CA ASP A 166 0.73 5.68 -17.22
C ASP A 166 0.77 6.26 -18.64
N GLY A 167 1.53 7.33 -18.86
CA GLY A 167 1.61 8.07 -20.13
C GLY A 167 0.42 9.00 -20.40
N GLY A 168 -0.59 9.02 -19.52
CA GLY A 168 -1.74 9.91 -19.58
C GLY A 168 -1.58 11.17 -18.72
N THR A 169 -2.59 11.45 -17.91
CA THR A 169 -2.63 12.58 -16.95
C THR A 169 -2.47 12.12 -15.50
N THR A 170 -2.33 10.82 -15.27
CA THR A 170 -2.26 10.24 -13.94
C THR A 170 -1.01 9.40 -13.75
N LEU A 171 -0.60 9.29 -12.49
CA LEU A 171 0.31 8.25 -12.05
C LEU A 171 -0.43 7.30 -11.12
N HIS A 172 0.09 6.08 -11.06
CA HIS A 172 -0.34 5.05 -10.14
C HIS A 172 0.83 4.66 -9.28
N ALA A 173 0.59 4.52 -7.98
CA ALA A 173 1.54 3.94 -7.08
C ALA A 173 0.96 2.70 -6.41
N TYR A 174 1.81 1.70 -6.21
CA TYR A 174 1.46 0.42 -5.64
C TYR A 174 2.41 0.13 -4.48
N VAL A 175 1.88 -0.46 -3.41
CA VAL A 175 2.68 -1.06 -2.33
C VAL A 175 2.12 -2.44 -2.07
N ILE A 176 2.95 -3.48 -2.19
CA ILE A 176 2.52 -4.88 -2.29
C ILE A 176 3.18 -5.72 -1.20
N ASP A 177 2.42 -6.63 -0.61
CA ASP A 177 2.94 -7.77 0.15
C ASP A 177 3.20 -8.94 -0.79
N ASN A 178 4.48 -9.24 -1.03
CA ASN A 178 4.87 -10.23 -2.03
C ASN A 178 4.40 -11.64 -1.65
N LYS A 179 4.37 -11.98 -0.36
CA LYS A 179 3.95 -13.32 0.12
C LYS A 179 2.44 -13.50 -0.03
N LEU A 180 1.66 -12.49 0.36
CA LEU A 180 0.21 -12.53 0.17
C LEU A 180 -0.17 -12.48 -1.31
N GLN A 181 0.54 -11.68 -2.12
CA GLN A 181 0.33 -11.62 -3.56
C GLN A 181 0.62 -12.97 -4.21
N GLN A 182 1.71 -13.63 -3.85
CA GLN A 182 2.03 -14.99 -4.31
C GLN A 182 0.98 -16.00 -3.87
N SER A 183 0.51 -15.93 -2.62
CA SER A 183 -0.55 -16.81 -2.12
C SER A 183 -1.86 -16.64 -2.91
N MET A 184 -2.25 -15.39 -3.17
CA MET A 184 -3.42 -15.07 -4.00
C MET A 184 -3.26 -15.58 -5.42
N ASN A 185 -2.11 -15.33 -6.06
CA ASN A 185 -1.82 -15.80 -7.42
C ASN A 185 -1.83 -17.33 -7.51
N GLY A 186 -1.24 -18.03 -6.53
CA GLY A 186 -1.21 -19.50 -6.48
C GLY A 186 -2.61 -20.12 -6.37
N ARG A 187 -3.51 -19.52 -5.59
CA ARG A 187 -4.92 -19.96 -5.51
C ARG A 187 -5.69 -19.69 -6.80
N MET A 188 -5.31 -18.67 -7.56
CA MET A 188 -5.92 -18.39 -8.88
C MET A 188 -5.46 -19.38 -9.95
N SER A 189 -4.17 -19.78 -9.97
CA SER A 189 -3.62 -20.68 -10.98
C SER A 189 -4.02 -22.15 -10.81
N GLN A 190 -4.58 -22.52 -9.65
CA GLN A 190 -5.05 -23.88 -9.35
C GLN A 190 -6.51 -24.14 -9.82
N ARG A 191 -7.07 -23.24 -10.63
CA ARG A 191 -8.42 -23.36 -11.22
C ARG A 191 -8.34 -23.29 -12.73
#